data_AF-A0AA43CH97-F1
#
_entry.id   AF-A0AA43CH97-F1
#
_cell.length_a   1.000
_cell.length_b   1.000
_cell.length_c   1.000
_cell.angle_alpha   90.00
_cell.angle_beta   90.00
_cell.angle_gamma   90.00
#
_symmetry.space_group_name_H-M   'P 1'
#
loop_
_entity.id
_entity.type
_entity.pdbx_description
1 polymer ?
#
loop_
_entity_poly.entity_id
_entity_poly.type
_entity_poly.pdbx_seq_one_letter_code
_entity_poly.pdbx_strand_id
1 'polypeptide(L)'
;MFRPCQPIDGRRSDRFRPSFCPHEGCPAHTDSGGPYVAKRDGSYRRQCDPLRRVQRFRCGTCGRGFSQRSFATTYRLKRPELLAPVAALLVAGSANRQIARSLGCSHSTVTRMSVRL
;
A
#
# COMPACT_ATOMS: atom_id res chain seq x y z
N MET A 1 -3.46 24.55 7.21
CA MET A 1 -2.40 23.58 7.56
C MET A 1 -2.81 22.21 7.01
N PHE A 2 -2.45 21.87 5.77
CA PHE A 2 -2.76 20.56 5.20
C PHE A 2 -1.91 19.51 5.92
N ARG A 3 -2.54 18.68 6.77
CA ARG A 3 -1.85 17.49 7.30
C ARG A 3 -1.78 16.49 6.14
N PRO A 4 -0.59 16.12 5.66
CA PRO A 4 -0.49 15.10 4.62
C PRO A 4 -1.16 13.83 5.14
N CYS A 5 -2.02 13.21 4.32
CA CYS A 5 -2.61 11.92 4.65
C CYS A 5 -1.46 10.94 4.91
N GLN A 6 -1.35 10.42 6.15
CA GLN A 6 -0.30 9.47 6.45
C GLN A 6 -0.47 8.23 5.55
N PRO A 7 0.62 7.74 4.94
CA PRO A 7 0.59 6.51 4.16
C PRO A 7 0.07 5.37 5.03
N ILE A 8 -0.54 4.37 4.42
CA ILE A 8 -1.20 3.28 5.16
C ILE A 8 -0.23 2.52 6.07
N ASP A 9 1.06 2.47 5.71
CA ASP A 9 2.14 1.95 6.54
C ASP A 9 2.31 2.69 7.87
N GLY A 10 1.95 3.98 7.92
CA GLY A 10 2.00 4.82 9.13
C GLY A 10 0.69 4.89 9.91
N ARG A 11 -0.42 4.40 9.34
CA ARG A 11 -1.72 4.43 10.02
C ARG A 11 -1.75 3.43 11.17
N ARG A 12 -2.27 3.86 12.33
CA ARG A 12 -2.49 2.95 13.46
C ARG A 12 -3.51 1.87 13.08
N SER A 13 -3.20 0.63 13.45
CA SER A 13 -3.99 -0.57 13.14
C SER A 13 -5.41 -0.53 13.67
N ASP A 14 -5.64 0.20 14.76
CA ASP A 14 -6.95 0.36 15.39
C ASP A 14 -7.89 1.29 14.60
N ARG A 15 -7.35 2.24 13.85
CA ARG A 15 -8.13 3.22 13.07
C ARG A 15 -8.28 2.85 11.59
N PHE A 16 -7.53 1.87 11.10
CA PHE A 16 -7.63 1.46 9.71
C PHE A 16 -8.93 0.67 9.45
N ARG A 17 -9.73 1.15 8.49
CA ARG A 17 -10.89 0.45 7.94
C ARG A 17 -10.66 0.25 6.43
N PRO A 18 -10.61 -0.99 5.93
CA PRO A 18 -10.46 -1.23 4.50
C PRO A 18 -11.73 -0.80 3.76
N SER A 19 -11.57 -0.23 2.56
CA SER A 19 -12.69 0.19 1.71
C SER A 19 -13.12 -0.86 0.68
N PHE A 20 -12.25 -1.81 0.33
CA PHE A 20 -12.52 -2.87 -0.64
C PHE A 20 -11.71 -4.13 -0.32
N CYS A 21 -12.00 -5.24 -1.01
CA CYS A 21 -11.21 -6.47 -0.90
C CYS A 21 -9.96 -6.40 -1.80
N PRO A 22 -8.74 -6.65 -1.30
CA PRO A 22 -7.53 -6.58 -2.14
C PRO A 22 -7.36 -7.79 -3.09
N HIS A 23 -8.28 -8.76 -3.08
CA HIS A 23 -8.22 -9.93 -3.96
C HIS A 23 -9.03 -9.66 -5.22
N GLU A 24 -8.36 -9.62 -6.38
CA GLU A 24 -8.94 -9.24 -7.69
C GLU A 24 -10.16 -10.08 -8.10
N GLY A 25 -10.22 -11.37 -7.73
CA GLY A 25 -11.35 -12.24 -8.03
C GLY A 25 -12.56 -12.10 -7.09
N CYS A 26 -12.55 -11.14 -6.16
CA CYS A 26 -13.67 -10.91 -5.23
C CYS A 26 -14.63 -9.87 -5.83
N PRO A 27 -15.96 -10.06 -5.77
CA PRO A 27 -16.92 -9.02 -6.19
C PRO A 27 -16.69 -7.69 -5.47
N ALA A 28 -16.37 -7.75 -4.17
CA ALA A 28 -16.07 -6.57 -3.35
C ALA A 28 -14.68 -5.94 -3.63
N HIS A 29 -13.97 -6.35 -4.69
CA HIS A 29 -12.74 -5.71 -5.16
C HIS A 29 -13.04 -4.46 -5.98
N THR A 30 -14.00 -4.56 -6.90
CA THR A 30 -14.39 -3.52 -7.86
C THR A 30 -15.72 -2.87 -7.53
N ASP A 31 -16.67 -3.66 -7.01
CA ASP A 31 -18.03 -3.20 -6.76
C ASP A 31 -18.40 -3.44 -5.31
N SER A 32 -18.52 -2.36 -4.53
CA SER A 32 -18.91 -2.48 -3.14
C SER A 32 -20.40 -2.29 -2.91
N GLY A 33 -21.18 -1.80 -3.89
CA GLY A 33 -22.64 -1.61 -3.83
C GLY A 33 -23.20 -0.95 -2.55
N GLY A 34 -22.33 -0.40 -1.70
CA GLY A 34 -22.52 -0.27 -0.25
C GLY A 34 -21.21 -0.31 0.55
N PRO A 35 -21.28 -0.23 1.89
CA PRO A 35 -20.10 -0.23 2.76
C PRO A 35 -19.44 -1.61 2.83
N TYR A 36 -18.14 -1.67 2.50
CA TYR A 36 -17.38 -2.92 2.56
C TYR A 36 -17.23 -3.45 4.00
N VAL A 37 -17.63 -4.70 4.21
CA VAL A 37 -17.55 -5.37 5.50
C VAL A 37 -16.31 -6.26 5.56
N ALA A 38 -15.41 -5.93 6.48
CA ALA A 38 -14.26 -6.76 6.82
C ALA A 38 -14.22 -7.02 8.33
N LYS A 39 -14.11 -8.30 8.72
CA LYS A 39 -13.98 -8.72 10.11
C LYS A 39 -12.52 -8.65 10.53
N ARG A 40 -12.22 -8.19 11.74
CA ARG A 40 -10.84 -8.23 12.28
C ARG A 40 -10.48 -9.66 12.66
N ASP A 41 -9.28 -10.09 12.27
CA ASP A 41 -8.80 -11.48 12.45
C ASP A 41 -7.39 -11.49 13.08
N GLY A 42 -7.26 -10.84 14.25
CA GLY A 42 -5.99 -10.73 14.98
C GLY A 42 -5.02 -9.67 14.44
N SER A 43 -3.80 -9.65 14.98
CA SER A 43 -2.73 -8.73 14.57
C SER A 43 -1.37 -9.41 14.69
N TYR A 44 -0.38 -8.91 13.96
CA TYR A 44 1.00 -9.38 14.06
C TYR A 44 1.99 -8.22 14.03
N ARG A 45 3.22 -8.45 14.49
CA ARG A 45 4.34 -7.51 14.39
C ARG A 45 5.34 -8.01 13.37
N ARG A 46 6.05 -7.09 12.73
CA ARG A 46 7.13 -7.43 11.79
C ARG A 46 8.47 -7.27 12.49
N GLN A 47 9.44 -8.10 12.12
CA GLN A 47 10.80 -8.00 12.68
C GLN A 47 11.47 -6.67 12.29
N CYS A 48 11.32 -6.22 11.04
CA CYS A 48 11.91 -4.97 10.57
C CYS A 48 11.16 -3.70 11.03
N ASP A 49 10.01 -3.85 11.70
CA ASP A 49 9.23 -2.75 12.27
C ASP A 49 8.46 -3.27 13.49
N PRO A 50 9.16 -3.50 14.61
CA PRO A 50 8.58 -4.13 15.80
C PRO A 50 7.66 -3.17 16.57
N LEU A 51 7.76 -1.86 16.33
CA LEU A 51 6.95 -0.84 16.97
C LEU A 51 5.52 -0.83 16.43
N ARG A 52 5.33 -1.20 15.16
CA ARG A 52 4.01 -1.19 14.52
C ARG A 52 3.35 -2.57 14.55
N ARG A 53 2.10 -2.60 15.03
CA ARG A 53 1.20 -3.75 14.84
C ARG A 53 0.50 -3.62 13.49
N VAL A 54 0.43 -4.72 12.76
CA VAL A 54 -0.32 -4.83 11.51
C VAL A 54 -1.63 -5.56 11.80
N GLN A 55 -2.76 -4.93 11.49
CA GLN A 55 -4.07 -5.55 11.63
C GLN A 55 -4.30 -6.58 10.52
N ARG A 56 -4.85 -7.74 10.88
CA ARG A 56 -5.38 -8.73 9.93
C ARG A 56 -6.90 -8.61 9.85
N PHE A 57 -7.43 -8.92 8.68
CA PHE A 57 -8.84 -8.87 8.36
C PHE A 57 -9.25 -10.10 7.56
N ARG A 58 -10.54 -10.43 7.63
CA ARG A 58 -11.20 -11.42 6.79
C ARG A 58 -12.31 -10.73 6.00
N CYS A 59 -12.31 -10.93 4.68
CA CYS A 59 -13.35 -10.38 3.81
C CYS A 59 -14.71 -10.97 4.17
N GLY A 60 -15.74 -10.13 4.30
CA GLY A 60 -17.12 -10.59 4.51
C GLY A 60 -17.73 -11.29 3.30
N THR A 61 -17.25 -10.97 2.09
CA THR A 61 -17.79 -11.50 0.83
C THR A 61 -17.13 -12.81 0.41
N CYS A 62 -15.80 -12.85 0.29
CA CYS A 62 -15.07 -14.04 -0.19
C CYS A 62 -14.40 -14.86 0.92
N GLY A 63 -14.47 -14.43 2.18
CA GLY A 63 -13.86 -15.12 3.32
C GLY A 63 -12.33 -15.12 3.35
N ARG A 64 -11.64 -14.59 2.33
CA ARG A 64 -10.17 -14.58 2.28
C ARG A 64 -9.57 -13.63 3.31
N GLY A 65 -8.44 -14.03 3.86
CA GLY A 65 -7.63 -13.20 4.75
C GLY A 65 -6.83 -12.14 3.97
N PHE A 66 -6.70 -10.97 4.57
CA PHE A 66 -5.79 -9.92 4.12
C PHE A 66 -5.31 -9.11 5.34
N SER A 67 -4.35 -8.20 5.15
CA SER A 67 -3.87 -7.35 6.24
C SER A 67 -3.94 -5.89 5.85
N GLN A 68 -3.80 -5.00 6.84
CA GLN A 68 -3.68 -3.56 6.59
C GLN A 68 -2.57 -3.25 5.57
N ARG A 69 -1.47 -4.01 5.60
CA ARG A 69 -0.38 -3.83 4.65
C ARG A 69 -0.78 -4.12 3.21
N SER A 70 -1.81 -4.91 2.95
CA SER A 70 -2.29 -5.16 1.58
C SER A 70 -2.70 -3.88 0.85
N PHE A 71 -3.01 -2.80 1.58
CA PHE A 71 -3.37 -1.50 1.01
C PHE A 71 -2.20 -0.50 1.03
N ALA A 72 -1.05 -0.86 1.58
CA ALA A 72 0.11 0.01 1.56
C ALA A 72 0.71 0.07 0.16
N THR A 73 1.07 1.27 -0.31
CA THR A 73 1.77 1.46 -1.59
C THR A 73 3.13 0.76 -1.62
N THR A 74 3.76 0.58 -0.45
CA THR A 74 5.01 -0.18 -0.29
C THR A 74 4.84 -1.69 -0.29
N TYR A 75 3.61 -2.20 -0.34
CA TYR A 75 3.35 -3.64 -0.28
C TYR A 75 4.00 -4.38 -1.46
N ARG A 76 4.73 -5.46 -1.12
CA ARG A 76 5.53 -6.30 -2.03
C ARG A 76 6.67 -5.57 -2.76
N LEU A 77 7.01 -4.33 -2.38
CA LEU A 77 8.21 -3.68 -2.92
C LEU A 77 9.46 -4.27 -2.27
N LYS A 78 10.44 -4.62 -3.10
CA LYS A 78 11.78 -5.04 -2.64
C LYS A 78 12.61 -3.87 -2.15
N ARG A 79 12.38 -2.67 -2.72
CA ARG A 79 13.05 -1.42 -2.41
C ARG A 79 12.03 -0.31 -2.06
N PRO A 80 11.33 -0.41 -0.92
CA PRO A 80 10.30 0.57 -0.53
C PRO A 80 10.86 1.97 -0.29
N GLU A 81 12.14 2.10 0.05
CA GLU A 81 12.85 3.35 0.26
C GLU A 81 12.90 4.23 -1.00
N LEU A 82 12.79 3.63 -2.19
CA LEU A 82 12.79 4.36 -3.46
C LEU A 82 11.46 5.04 -3.79
N LEU A 83 10.36 4.64 -3.15
CA LEU A 83 9.02 5.08 -3.58
C LEU A 83 8.85 6.60 -3.43
N ALA A 84 9.29 7.16 -2.30
CA ALA A 84 9.22 8.60 -2.04
C ALA A 84 10.09 9.44 -3.00
N PRO A 85 11.39 9.15 -3.20
CA PRO A 85 12.20 9.92 -4.14
C PRO A 85 11.74 9.75 -5.59
N VAL A 86 11.24 8.56 -5.99
CA VAL A 86 10.63 8.38 -7.31
C VAL A 86 9.41 9.29 -7.48
N ALA A 87 8.50 9.33 -6.51
CA ALA A 87 7.33 10.21 -6.55
C ALA A 87 7.74 11.70 -6.69
N ALA A 88 8.72 12.14 -5.90
CA ALA A 88 9.21 13.52 -5.96
C ALA A 88 9.79 13.89 -7.32
N LEU A 89 10.60 13.00 -7.92
CA LEU A 89 11.22 13.25 -9.22
C LEU A 89 10.22 13.16 -10.38
N LEU A 90 9.20 12.31 -10.28
CA LEU A 90 8.08 12.27 -11.24
C LEU A 90 7.28 13.58 -11.21
N VAL A 91 6.96 14.09 -10.02
CA VAL A 91 6.29 15.40 -9.84
C VAL A 91 7.14 16.54 -10.40
N ALA A 92 8.47 16.44 -10.28
CA ALA A 92 9.42 17.40 -10.90
C ALA A 92 9.55 17.25 -12.43
N GLY A 93 8.83 16.31 -13.06
CA GLY A 93 8.87 16.10 -14.52
C GLY A 93 10.12 15.36 -15.02
N SER A 94 10.88 14.71 -14.14
CA SER A 94 12.07 13.96 -14.55
C SER A 94 11.71 12.73 -15.37
N ALA A 95 12.44 12.50 -16.47
CA ALA A 95 12.27 11.30 -17.26
C ALA A 95 12.66 10.05 -16.45
N ASN A 96 11.89 8.96 -16.58
CA ASN A 96 12.12 7.72 -15.84
C ASN A 96 13.57 7.19 -15.94
N ARG A 97 14.28 7.40 -17.07
CA ARG A 97 15.67 6.93 -17.25
C ARG A 97 16.66 7.77 -16.46
N GLN A 98 16.35 9.05 -16.27
CA GLN A 98 17.11 9.96 -15.44
C GLN A 98 16.93 9.60 -13.97
N ILE A 99 15.69 9.39 -13.53
CA ILE A 99 15.36 8.92 -12.18
C ILE A 99 16.11 7.63 -11.84
N ALA A 100 16.08 6.66 -12.76
CA ALA A 100 16.75 5.37 -12.62
C ALA A 100 18.27 5.52 -12.41
N ARG A 101 18.92 6.40 -13.19
CA ARG A 101 20.34 6.71 -13.04
C ARG A 101 20.64 7.39 -11.70
N SER A 102 19.84 8.38 -11.30
CA SER A 102 20.03 9.09 -10.03
C SER A 102 19.85 8.20 -8.80
N LEU A 103 18.92 7.23 -8.86
CA LEU A 103 18.59 6.36 -7.72
C LEU A 103 19.28 4.99 -7.74
N GLY A 104 20.12 4.72 -8.74
CA GLY A 104 20.79 3.43 -8.90
C GLY A 104 19.79 2.27 -9.00
N CYS A 105 18.79 2.40 -9.88
CA CYS A 105 17.80 1.36 -10.12
C CYS A 105 17.50 1.21 -11.62
N SER A 106 16.77 0.16 -12.01
CA SER A 106 16.33 0.01 -13.40
C SER A 106 15.18 0.97 -13.71
N HIS A 107 15.14 1.50 -14.93
CA HIS A 107 14.00 2.27 -15.46
C HIS A 107 12.67 1.53 -15.32
N SER A 108 12.66 0.21 -15.47
CA SER A 108 11.45 -0.60 -15.31
C SER A 108 10.94 -0.60 -13.86
N THR A 109 11.83 -0.45 -12.88
CA THR A 109 11.45 -0.26 -11.47
C THR A 109 10.71 1.06 -11.30
N VAL A 110 11.21 2.15 -11.88
CA VAL A 110 10.57 3.48 -11.85
C VAL A 110 9.18 3.41 -12.50
N THR A 111 9.08 2.78 -13.68
CA THR A 111 7.81 2.62 -14.41
C THR A 111 6.78 1.81 -13.61
N ARG A 112 7.19 0.75 -12.91
CA ARG A 112 6.28 -0.02 -12.04
C ARG A 112 5.83 0.74 -10.80
N MET A 113 6.68 1.65 -10.30
CA MET A 113 6.33 2.51 -9.17
C MET A 113 5.37 3.62 -9.61
N SER A 114 5.51 4.17 -10.83
CA SER A 114 4.62 5.23 -11.32
C SER A 114 3.17 4.76 -11.48
N VAL A 115 2.92 3.50 -11.83
CA VAL A 115 1.55 2.93 -11.92
C VAL A 115 0.88 2.79 -10.54
N ARG A 116 1.64 2.83 -9.45
CA ARG A 116 1.14 2.66 -8.07
C ARG A 116 0.87 3.98 -7.35
N LEU A 117 1.50 5.06 -7.81
CA LEU A 117 1.45 6.40 -7.23
C LEU A 117 0.26 7.18 -7.79
#